data_AF-A0A2E5B9E6-F1
#
_entry.id   AF-A0A2E5B9E6-F1
#
_cell.length_a   1.000
_cell.length_b   1.000
_cell.length_c   1.000
_cell.angle_alpha   90.00
_cell.angle_beta   90.00
_cell.angle_gamma   90.00
#
_symmetry.space_group_name_H-M   'P 1'
#
loop_
_entity.id
_entity.type
_entity.pdbx_description
1 polymer ?
#
loop_
_entity_poly.entity_id
_entity_poly.type
_entity_poly.pdbx_seq_one_letter_code
_entity_poly.pdbx_strand_id
1 'polypeptide(L)'
;MKLTEEQILQINEAGQGCSIIKTGCTPDAANDKTLPTNAYLLELKVKDDTWFDIVMGESVGIFDTYYDMFGDCMQKMSYTKGTRQPGMYNNPLTTLPKPKKKKK
;
A
#
# COMPACT_ATOMS: atom_id res chain seq x y z
N MET A 1 0.68 15.29 -7.55
CA MET A 1 -0.15 15.16 -6.33
C MET A 1 0.29 13.91 -5.59
N LYS A 2 0.57 13.98 -4.28
CA LYS A 2 0.91 12.81 -3.47
C LYS A 2 -0.15 12.68 -2.37
N LEU A 3 -0.47 11.45 -1.99
CA LEU A 3 -1.21 11.19 -0.76
C LEU A 3 -0.51 11.91 0.39
N THR A 4 -1.22 12.78 1.10
CA THR A 4 -0.68 13.39 2.32
C THR A 4 -0.52 12.31 3.38
N GLU A 5 0.44 12.50 4.29
CA GLU A 5 0.69 11.56 5.38
C GLU A 5 -0.57 11.31 6.23
N GLU A 6 -1.47 12.29 6.29
CA GLU A 6 -2.77 12.20 6.95
C GLU A 6 -3.72 11.23 6.25
N GLN A 7 -3.78 11.23 4.91
CA GLN A 7 -4.63 10.31 4.15
C GLN A 7 -4.14 8.86 4.27
N ILE A 8 -2.82 8.67 4.25
CA ILE A 8 -2.17 7.37 4.48
C ILE A 8 -2.59 6.83 5.85
N LEU A 9 -2.55 7.68 6.88
CA LEU A 9 -2.92 7.29 8.23
C LEU A 9 -4.41 6.92 8.30
N GLN A 10 -5.28 7.72 7.68
CA GLN A 10 -6.72 7.45 7.64
C GLN A 10 -7.06 6.14 6.94
N ILE A 11 -6.42 5.82 5.81
CA ILE A 11 -6.65 4.54 5.10
C ILE A 11 -6.13 3.38 5.96
N ASN A 12 -4.97 3.55 6.58
CA ASN A 12 -4.39 2.57 7.47
C ASN A 12 -5.23 2.36 8.74
N GLU A 13 -5.93 3.39 9.23
CA GLU A 13 -6.86 3.34 10.37
C GLU A 13 -8.27 2.87 10.00
N ALA A 14 -8.72 3.10 8.77
CA ALA A 14 -10.02 2.64 8.28
C ALA A 14 -10.07 1.12 8.09
N GLY A 15 -8.91 0.45 8.08
CA GLY A 15 -8.85 -1.02 8.05
C GLY A 15 -9.47 -1.62 6.80
N GLN A 16 -9.36 -0.92 5.66
CA GLN A 16 -9.95 -1.30 4.36
C GLN A 16 -9.22 -2.50 3.69
N GLY A 17 -8.51 -3.33 4.45
CA GLY A 17 -7.77 -4.49 3.93
C GLY A 17 -6.45 -4.13 3.22
N CYS A 18 -6.10 -2.85 3.14
CA CYS A 18 -4.84 -2.34 2.62
C CYS A 18 -4.09 -1.50 3.65
N SER A 19 -2.77 -1.45 3.54
CA SER A 19 -1.91 -0.60 4.34
C SER A 19 -0.83 0.03 3.48
N ILE A 20 -0.80 1.36 3.43
CA ILE A 20 0.19 2.10 2.68
C ILE A 20 1.48 2.17 3.50
N ILE A 21 2.60 1.80 2.87
CA ILE A 21 3.94 1.79 3.48
C ILE A 21 4.70 3.04 3.07
N LYS A 22 4.64 3.43 1.79
CA LYS A 22 5.40 4.56 1.27
C LYS A 22 4.74 5.12 0.02
N THR A 23 4.64 6.44 -0.09
CA THR A 23 4.09 7.10 -1.27
C THR A 23 5.14 7.95 -1.97
N GLY A 24 5.00 8.13 -3.29
CA GLY A 24 5.91 8.91 -4.12
C GLY A 24 7.37 8.44 -4.05
N CYS A 25 7.56 7.12 -4.05
CA CYS A 25 8.86 6.47 -4.00
C CYS A 25 9.40 6.15 -5.40
N THR A 26 10.68 5.80 -5.48
CA THR A 26 11.29 5.31 -6.72
C THR A 26 10.97 3.83 -6.90
N PRO A 27 10.93 3.31 -8.14
CA PRO A 27 10.71 1.88 -8.39
C PRO A 27 11.78 0.99 -7.73
N ASP A 28 12.96 1.55 -7.46
CA ASP A 28 14.01 0.85 -6.73
C ASP A 28 13.65 0.56 -5.26
N ALA A 29 12.81 1.38 -4.64
CA ALA A 29 12.32 1.13 -3.29
C ALA A 29 11.50 -0.18 -3.20
N ALA A 30 10.92 -0.65 -4.31
CA ALA A 30 10.24 -1.94 -4.38
C ALA A 30 11.20 -3.14 -4.35
N ASN A 31 12.49 -2.93 -4.59
CA ASN A 31 13.52 -3.97 -4.50
C ASN A 31 13.96 -4.24 -3.06
N ASP A 32 13.49 -3.44 -2.11
CA ASP A 32 13.87 -3.56 -0.72
C ASP A 32 13.33 -4.86 -0.09
N LYS A 33 14.23 -5.70 0.40
CA LYS A 33 13.90 -7.02 0.98
C LYS A 33 13.24 -6.93 2.35
N THR A 34 13.29 -5.77 3.01
CA THR A 34 12.65 -5.55 4.31
C THR A 34 11.14 -5.41 4.17
N LEU A 35 10.66 -5.13 2.95
CA LEU A 35 9.24 -5.11 2.62
C LEU A 35 8.60 -6.49 2.77
N PRO A 36 7.29 -6.54 3.06
CA PRO A 36 6.60 -7.80 3.19
C PRO A 36 6.36 -8.45 1.83
N THR A 37 6.23 -9.77 1.79
CA THR A 37 5.97 -10.52 0.55
C THR A 37 4.61 -10.19 -0.07
N ASN A 38 3.69 -9.61 0.70
CA ASN A 38 2.39 -9.11 0.20
C ASN A 38 2.40 -7.60 -0.09
N ALA A 39 3.58 -6.99 -0.26
CA ALA A 39 3.68 -5.61 -0.74
C ALA A 39 3.63 -5.55 -2.26
N TYR A 40 2.87 -4.57 -2.74
CA TYR A 40 2.66 -4.20 -4.12
C TYR A 40 3.24 -2.82 -4.37
N LEU A 41 3.90 -2.70 -5.52
CA LEU A 41 4.27 -1.45 -6.15
C LEU A 41 3.14 -1.04 -7.10
N LEU A 42 2.51 0.08 -6.78
CA LEU A 42 1.53 0.75 -7.63
C LEU A 42 2.25 1.80 -8.46
N GLU A 43 2.02 1.76 -9.76
CA GLU A 43 2.37 2.82 -10.70
C GLU A 43 1.08 3.61 -10.97
N LEU A 44 1.07 4.86 -10.54
CA LEU A 44 -0.07 5.76 -10.62
C LEU A 44 0.28 6.88 -11.57
N LYS A 45 -0.62 7.17 -12.51
CA LYS A 45 -0.48 8.26 -13.47
C LYS A 45 -1.74 9.10 -13.45
N VAL A 46 -1.61 10.38 -13.11
CA VAL A 46 -2.70 11.34 -13.20
C VAL A 46 -2.26 12.48 -14.10
N LYS A 47 -2.93 12.61 -15.25
CA LYS A 47 -2.61 13.56 -16.32
C LYS A 47 -1.18 13.38 -16.84
N ASP A 48 -0.23 14.10 -16.26
CA ASP A 48 1.19 14.14 -16.65
C ASP A 48 2.14 13.70 -15.53
N ASP A 49 1.66 13.63 -14.28
CA ASP A 49 2.45 13.17 -13.14
C ASP A 49 2.34 11.65 -13.00
N THR A 50 3.48 10.98 -13.07
CA THR A 50 3.59 9.54 -12.76
C THR A 50 4.36 9.37 -11.46
N TRP A 51 3.81 8.61 -10.52
CA TRP A 51 4.46 8.31 -9.25
C TRP A 51 4.26 6.85 -8.86
N PHE A 52 5.09 6.39 -7.94
CA PHE A 52 5.03 5.04 -7.43
C PHE A 52 4.71 5.02 -5.95
N ASP A 53 3.77 4.16 -5.57
CA ASP A 53 3.39 3.93 -4.18
C ASP A 53 3.62 2.46 -3.81
N ILE A 54 4.12 2.23 -2.61
CA ILE A 54 4.28 0.90 -2.03
C ILE A 54 3.20 0.73 -0.97
N VAL A 55 2.39 -0.29 -1.20
CA VAL A 55 1.25 -0.65 -0.35
C VAL A 55 1.32 -2.14 -0.07
N MET A 56 0.79 -2.57 1.07
CA MET A 56 0.68 -3.98 1.42
C MET A 56 -0.78 -4.31 1.73
N GLY A 57 -1.21 -5.53 1.42
CA GLY A 57 -2.58 -5.94 1.74
C GLY A 57 -3.21 -6.77 0.64
N GLU A 58 -4.53 -6.73 0.58
CA GLU A 58 -5.30 -7.37 -0.49
C GLU A 58 -5.38 -6.45 -1.70
N SER A 59 -5.11 -7.00 -2.89
CA SER A 59 -5.12 -6.25 -4.15
C SER A 59 -6.45 -5.54 -4.41
N VAL A 60 -7.56 -6.17 -4.05
CA VAL A 60 -8.91 -5.60 -4.23
C VAL A 60 -9.11 -4.38 -3.33
N GLY A 61 -8.80 -4.47 -2.03
CA GLY A 61 -8.94 -3.34 -1.11
C GLY A 61 -8.02 -2.17 -1.45
N ILE A 62 -6.80 -2.48 -1.94
CA ILE A 62 -5.88 -1.48 -2.48
C ILE A 62 -6.53 -0.76 -3.68
N PHE A 63 -7.05 -1.52 -4.64
CA PHE A 63 -7.65 -0.97 -5.85
C PHE A 63 -8.86 -0.09 -5.51
N ASP A 64 -9.78 -0.58 -4.69
CA ASP A 64 -10.99 0.13 -4.26
C ASP A 64 -10.65 1.47 -3.61
N THR A 65 -9.69 1.48 -2.67
CA THR A 65 -9.27 2.70 -1.97
C THR A 65 -8.67 3.73 -2.91
N TYR A 66 -7.78 3.32 -3.81
CA TYR A 66 -7.16 4.25 -4.77
C TYR A 66 -8.17 4.75 -5.80
N TYR A 67 -9.10 3.89 -6.22
CA TYR A 67 -10.14 4.23 -7.16
C TYR A 67 -11.15 5.22 -6.58
N ASP A 68 -11.56 5.06 -5.31
CA ASP A 68 -12.46 6.02 -4.66
C ASP A 68 -11.79 7.40 -4.48
N MET A 69 -10.48 7.42 -4.22
CA MET A 69 -9.74 8.67 -3.97
C MET A 69 -9.36 9.43 -5.24
N PHE A 70 -8.80 8.72 -6.22
CA PHE A 70 -8.16 9.31 -7.40
C PHE A 70 -8.84 8.89 -8.70
N GLY A 71 -9.75 7.92 -8.67
CA GLY A 71 -10.40 7.34 -9.84
C GLY A 71 -9.48 6.41 -10.63
N ASP A 72 -9.59 6.48 -11.95
CA ASP A 72 -8.79 5.69 -12.89
C ASP A 72 -7.36 6.27 -13.02
N CYS A 73 -6.57 6.13 -11.95
CA CYS A 73 -5.18 6.59 -11.91
C CYS A 73 -4.17 5.44 -11.91
N MET A 74 -4.59 4.22 -11.61
CA MET A 74 -3.72 3.06 -11.47
C MET A 74 -3.35 2.48 -12.83
N GLN A 75 -2.10 2.68 -13.27
CA GLN A 75 -1.60 2.13 -14.54
C GLN A 75 -1.14 0.69 -14.38
N LYS A 76 -0.47 0.37 -13.27
CA LYS A 76 0.13 -0.94 -13.05
C LYS A 76 0.22 -1.28 -11.58
N MET A 77 -0.02 -2.54 -11.26
CA MET A 77 0.26 -3.12 -9.94
C MET A 77 1.24 -4.27 -10.13
N SER A 78 2.40 -4.18 -9.47
CA SER A 78 3.45 -5.22 -9.53
C SER A 78 3.82 -5.65 -8.12
N TYR A 79 4.22 -6.90 -7.93
CA TYR A 79 4.74 -7.35 -6.65
C TYR A 79 6.12 -6.73 -6.37
N THR A 80 6.35 -6.33 -5.12
CA THR A 80 7.68 -5.93 -4.64
C THR A 80 8.57 -7.16 -4.46
N LYS A 81 9.89 -6.97 -4.31
CA LYS A 81 10.85 -8.03 -3.98
C LYS A 81 10.95 -8.29 -2.47
N GLY A 82 9.96 -7.85 -1.71
CA GLY A 82 9.89 -8.05 -0.26
C GLY A 82 9.91 -9.53 0.11
N THR A 83 10.79 -9.91 1.04
CA THR A 83 10.87 -11.30 1.55
C THR A 83 10.38 -11.44 2.97
N ARG A 84 9.97 -10.33 3.63
CA ARG A 84 9.54 -10.38 5.02
C ARG A 84 8.15 -10.99 5.12
N GLN A 85 7.96 -11.87 6.10
CA GLN A 85 6.67 -12.50 6.32
C GLN A 85 5.62 -11.42 6.66
N PRO A 86 4.48 -11.35 5.96
CA PRO A 86 3.43 -10.33 6.19
C PRO A 86 2.94 -10.30 7.64
N GLY A 87 2.85 -11.48 8.27
CA GLY A 87 2.43 -11.63 9.65
C GLY A 87 3.44 -11.11 10.69
N MET A 88 4.70 -10.90 10.31
CA MET A 88 5.77 -10.35 11.17
C MET A 88 6.18 -8.93 10.75
N TYR A 89 5.63 -8.44 9.64
CA TYR A 89 5.82 -7.06 9.21
C TYR A 89 4.96 -6.14 10.08
N ASN A 90 5.61 -5.19 10.73
CA ASN A 90 4.94 -4.12 11.46
C ASN A 90 4.99 -2.90 10.54
N ASN A 91 3.87 -2.56 9.91
CA ASN A 91 3.83 -1.37 9.08
C ASN A 91 4.02 -0.15 9.99
N PRO A 92 5.06 0.68 9.81
CA PRO A 92 5.29 1.84 10.66
C PRO A 92 4.14 2.85 10.61
N LEU A 93 3.32 2.80 9.56
CA LEU A 93 2.21 3.73 9.32
C LEU A 93 0.83 3.15 9.71
N THR A 94 0.77 1.92 10.22
CA THR A 94 -0.48 1.32 10.70
C THR A 94 -0.43 1.21 12.22
N THR A 95 -1.24 2.00 12.90
CA THR A 95 -1.48 1.90 14.35
C THR A 95 -2.51 0.82 14.70
N LEU A 96 -3.18 0.23 13.70
CA LEU A 96 -4.20 -0.78 13.95
C LEU A 96 -3.60 -2.13 14.37
N PRO A 97 -4.06 -2.72 15.47
CA PRO A 97 -3.75 -4.09 15.81
C PRO A 97 -4.35 -5.02 14.74
N LYS A 98 -3.54 -5.97 14.24
CA LYS A 98 -3.98 -7.05 13.35
C LYS A 98 -5.34 -7.57 13.81
N PRO A 99 -6.37 -7.69 12.94
CA PRO A 99 -7.65 -8.24 13.34
C PRO A 99 -7.39 -9.62 13.93
N LYS A 100 -7.59 -9.76 15.24
CA LYS A 100 -7.46 -11.04 15.95
C LYS A 100 -8.41 -11.98 15.23
N LYS A 101 -7.87 -12.98 14.51
CA LYS A 101 -8.66 -14.06 13.92
C LYS A 101 -9.62 -14.55 15.01
N LYS A 102 -10.93 -14.34 14.83
CA LYS A 102 -11.93 -15.00 15.66
C LYS A 102 -11.73 -16.50 15.41
N LYS A 103 -11.14 -17.19 16.40
CA LYS A 103 -11.15 -18.66 16.46
C LYS A 103 -12.62 -19.07 16.40
N LYS A 104 -12.97 -19.84 15.38
CA LYS A 104 -14.22 -20.61 15.36
C LYS A 104 -13.99 -21.91 16.11
#